data_AF-A0A3D3MQ18-F1
#
_entry.id   AF-A0A3D3MQ18-F1
#
_cell.length_a   1.000
_cell.length_b   1.000
_cell.length_c   1.000
_cell.angle_alpha   90.00
_cell.angle_beta   90.00
_cell.angle_gamma   90.00
#
_symmetry.space_group_name_H-M   'P 1'
#
loop_
_entity.id
_entity.type
_entity.pdbx_description
1 polymer ?
#
loop_
_entity_poly.entity_id
_entity_poly.type
_entity_poly.pdbx_seq_one_letter_code
_entity_poly.pdbx_strand_id
1 'polypeptide(L)'
;GKTLEQNYQLMNEAEKLKALRLPILVGISRKSMIFKLVGGDPTTSLNGTTILNTISLLKGANILRVHDVKEAVEVVKICKQLYL
;
A
#
# COMPACT_ATOMS: atom_id res chain seq x y z
N GLY A 1 4.17 -2.41 -16.68
CA GLY A 1 5.05 -1.23 -16.49
C GLY A 1 5.53 -1.18 -15.05
N LYS A 2 6.81 -0.85 -14.84
CA LYS A 2 7.63 -0.98 -13.61
C LYS A 2 8.07 -2.41 -13.28
N THR A 3 9.37 -2.60 -13.07
CA THR A 3 9.96 -3.85 -12.56
C THR A 3 9.58 -4.05 -11.09
N LEU A 4 9.84 -5.24 -10.53
CA LEU A 4 9.60 -5.51 -9.11
C LEU A 4 10.36 -4.50 -8.24
N GLU A 5 11.65 -4.33 -8.50
CA GLU A 5 12.55 -3.39 -7.83
C GLU A 5 12.03 -1.95 -7.92
N GLN A 6 11.65 -1.48 -9.11
CA GLN A 6 11.11 -0.12 -9.29
C GLN A 6 9.84 0.14 -8.49
N ASN A 7 8.98 -0.87 -8.29
CA ASN A 7 7.78 -0.71 -7.46
C ASN A 7 8.15 -0.52 -5.98
N TYR A 8 9.12 -1.29 -5.47
CA TYR A 8 9.57 -1.15 -4.08
C TYR A 8 10.38 0.14 -3.86
N GLN A 9 11.19 0.56 -4.84
CA GLN A 9 11.84 1.85 -4.80
C GLN A 9 10.82 3.00 -4.74
N LEU A 10 9.75 2.95 -5.54
CA LEU A 10 8.68 3.94 -5.49
C LEU A 10 8.00 3.97 -4.11
N MET A 11 7.72 2.80 -3.52
CA MET A 11 7.15 2.71 -2.17
C MET A 11 8.11 3.25 -1.10
N ASN A 12 9.42 3.01 -1.24
CA ASN A 12 10.42 3.52 -0.31
C ASN A 12 10.47 5.05 -0.28
N GLU A 13 10.16 5.68 -1.40
CA GLU A 13 10.27 7.13 -1.62
C GLU A 13 8.89 7.82 -1.69
N ALA A 14 7.80 7.12 -1.35
CA ALA A 14 6.43 7.60 -1.60
C ALA A 14 6.10 8.92 -0.88
N GLU A 15 6.72 9.17 0.28
CA GLU A 15 6.61 10.41 1.04
C GLU A 15 7.08 11.65 0.26
N LYS A 16 7.96 11.50 -0.74
CA LYS A 16 8.40 12.62 -1.60
C LYS A 16 7.24 13.23 -2.38
N LEU A 17 6.17 12.47 -2.62
CA LEU A 17 4.95 12.98 -3.27
C LEU A 17 4.25 14.06 -2.44
N LYS A 18 4.52 14.14 -1.13
CA LYS A 18 3.98 15.22 -0.27
C LYS A 18 4.42 16.61 -0.72
N ALA A 19 5.54 16.72 -1.45
CA ALA A 19 5.99 17.98 -2.03
C ALA A 19 4.97 18.61 -2.99
N LEU A 20 4.08 17.78 -3.58
CA LEU A 20 3.02 18.24 -4.46
C LEU A 20 1.87 18.93 -3.72
N ARG A 21 1.80 18.82 -2.38
CA ARG A 21 0.73 19.38 -1.53
C ARG A 21 -0.69 18.97 -1.97
N LEU A 22 -0.82 17.76 -2.52
CA LEU A 22 -2.07 17.16 -2.94
C LEU A 22 -2.32 15.85 -2.17
N PRO A 23 -3.58 15.43 -2.02
CA PRO A 23 -3.89 14.11 -1.46
C PRO A 23 -3.25 12.98 -2.28
N ILE A 24 -2.63 12.04 -1.59
CA ILE A 24 -1.95 10.90 -2.20
C ILE A 24 -2.89 9.68 -2.19
N LEU A 25 -3.16 9.11 -3.37
CA LEU A 25 -3.87 7.84 -3.53
C LEU A 25 -2.87 6.71 -3.80
N VAL A 26 -3.00 5.60 -3.07
CA VAL A 26 -2.18 4.39 -3.27
C VAL A 26 -3.07 3.20 -3.64
N GLY A 27 -2.72 2.52 -4.74
CA GLY A 27 -3.48 1.40 -5.32
C GLY A 27 -2.62 0.15 -5.52
N ILE A 28 -2.32 -0.53 -4.42
CA ILE A 28 -1.39 -1.67 -4.34
C ILE A 28 -2.09 -3.03 -4.17
N SER A 29 -3.38 -3.03 -3.82
CA SER A 29 -4.13 -4.25 -3.52
C SER A 29 -4.04 -5.25 -4.67
N ARG A 30 -3.60 -6.47 -4.35
CA ARG A 30 -3.42 -7.60 -5.28
C ARG A 30 -2.47 -7.35 -6.46
N LYS A 31 -1.55 -6.39 -6.34
CA LYS A 31 -0.54 -6.11 -7.38
C LYS A 31 0.52 -7.21 -7.46
N SER A 32 1.07 -7.40 -8.66
CA SER A 32 2.17 -8.33 -8.91
C SER A 32 3.41 -8.08 -8.09
N MET A 33 3.64 -6.86 -7.61
CA MET A 33 4.76 -6.59 -6.70
C MET A 33 4.67 -7.37 -5.40
N ILE A 34 3.46 -7.76 -4.97
CA ILE A 34 3.25 -8.58 -3.78
C ILE A 34 3.54 -10.03 -4.12
N PHE A 35 2.70 -10.64 -4.98
CA PHE A 35 2.76 -12.08 -5.20
C PHE A 35 4.00 -12.55 -6.00
N LYS A 36 4.68 -11.67 -6.76
CA LYS A 36 6.01 -12.00 -7.32
C LYS A 36 7.13 -11.93 -6.28
N LEU A 37 6.97 -11.17 -5.21
CA LEU A 37 7.98 -11.10 -4.15
C LEU A 37 7.85 -12.28 -3.18
N VAL A 38 6.64 -12.52 -2.67
CA VAL A 38 6.40 -13.51 -1.60
C VAL A 38 5.89 -14.86 -2.10
N GLY A 39 5.65 -14.99 -3.40
CA GLY A 39 5.02 -16.17 -4.01
C GLY A 39 3.49 -16.13 -3.97
N GLY A 40 2.87 -16.97 -4.81
CA GLY A 40 1.42 -17.07 -4.96
C GLY A 40 0.86 -16.22 -6.11
N ASP A 41 -0.37 -15.74 -5.95
CA ASP A 41 -1.13 -15.05 -6.99
C ASP A 41 -1.99 -13.89 -6.41
N PRO A 42 -2.77 -13.16 -7.22
CA PRO A 42 -3.62 -12.07 -6.73
C PRO A 42 -4.58 -12.47 -5.59
N THR A 43 -5.07 -13.71 -5.56
CA THR A 43 -6.03 -14.20 -4.56
C THR A 43 -5.38 -14.49 -3.21
N THR A 44 -4.09 -14.86 -3.20
CA THR A 44 -3.34 -15.14 -1.96
C THR A 44 -2.61 -13.91 -1.40
N SER A 45 -2.79 -12.75 -2.02
CA SER A 45 -2.02 -11.54 -1.73
C SER A 45 -2.57 -10.67 -0.59
N LEU A 46 -3.57 -11.15 0.16
CA LEU A 46 -4.26 -10.37 1.19
C LEU A 46 -3.30 -9.85 2.27
N ASN A 47 -2.50 -10.73 2.88
CA ASN A 47 -1.54 -10.33 3.91
C ASN A 47 -0.53 -9.28 3.35
N GLY A 48 0.04 -9.55 2.18
CA GLY A 48 0.94 -8.62 1.51
C GLY A 48 0.29 -7.27 1.16
N THR A 49 -1.01 -7.27 0.86
CA THR A 49 -1.79 -6.04 0.65
C THR A 49 -1.95 -5.28 1.97
N THR A 50 -2.29 -5.96 3.06
CA THR A 50 -2.49 -5.37 4.39
C THR A 50 -1.23 -4.66 4.89
N ILE A 51 -0.06 -5.31 4.80
CA ILE A 51 1.20 -4.71 5.26
C ILE A 51 1.60 -3.51 4.40
N LEU A 52 1.44 -3.59 3.08
CA LEU A 52 1.77 -2.47 2.20
C LEU A 52 0.75 -1.33 2.33
N ASN A 53 -0.52 -1.59 2.65
CA ASN A 53 -1.51 -0.54 2.98
C ASN A 53 -1.10 0.21 4.25
N THR A 54 -0.66 -0.53 5.27
CA THR A 54 -0.13 0.01 6.53
C THR A 54 1.05 0.94 6.25
N ILE A 55 2.05 0.46 5.50
CA ILE A 55 3.23 1.26 5.10
C ILE A 55 2.81 2.49 4.29
N SER A 56 1.84 2.35 3.38
CA SER A 56 1.35 3.47 2.57
C SER A 56 0.78 4.59 3.43
N LEU A 57 -0.03 4.25 4.45
CA LEU A 57 -0.58 5.21 5.39
C LEU A 57 0.51 5.91 6.21
N LEU A 58 1.49 5.16 6.73
CA LEU A 58 2.62 5.71 7.48
C LEU A 58 3.49 6.65 6.61
N LYS A 59 3.60 6.37 5.31
CA LYS A 59 4.26 7.25 4.34
C LYS A 59 3.39 8.43 3.88
N GLY A 60 2.17 8.54 4.38
CA GLY A 60 1.27 9.68 4.19
C GLY A 60 0.29 9.56 3.03
N ALA A 61 -0.06 8.35 2.63
CA ALA A 61 -1.22 8.14 1.76
C ALA A 61 -2.50 8.66 2.43
N ASN A 62 -3.31 9.39 1.69
CA ASN A 62 -4.61 9.89 2.14
C ASN A 62 -5.75 8.96 1.73
N ILE A 63 -5.58 8.24 0.61
CA ILE A 63 -6.61 7.37 0.02
C ILE A 63 -5.98 6.02 -0.32
N LEU A 64 -6.61 4.94 0.15
CA LEU A 64 -6.26 3.58 -0.26
C LEU A 64 -7.30 3.07 -1.27
N ARG A 65 -6.86 2.62 -2.44
CA ARG A 65 -7.70 1.92 -3.43
C ARG A 65 -7.51 0.42 -3.28
N VAL A 66 -8.55 -0.27 -2.81
CA VAL A 66 -8.48 -1.67 -2.38
C VAL A 66 -9.58 -2.53 -3.00
N HIS A 67 -9.34 -3.84 -3.08
CA HIS A 67 -10.38 -4.83 -3.41
C HIS A 67 -11.06 -5.36 -2.13
N ASP A 68 -10.27 -5.63 -1.10
CA ASP A 68 -10.70 -6.20 0.18
C ASP A 68 -10.97 -5.07 1.19
N VAL A 69 -12.21 -4.54 1.16
CA VAL A 69 -12.58 -3.31 1.88
C VAL A 69 -12.56 -3.49 3.40
N LYS A 70 -13.03 -4.63 3.90
CA LYS A 70 -13.14 -4.90 5.33
C LYS A 70 -11.77 -4.81 6.01
N GLU A 71 -10.80 -5.53 5.47
CA GLU A 71 -9.43 -5.62 5.98
C GLU A 71 -8.70 -4.28 5.84
N ALA A 72 -8.95 -3.54 4.75
CA ALA A 72 -8.40 -2.19 4.60
C ALA A 72 -8.94 -1.21 5.65
N VAL A 73 -10.22 -1.30 6.01
CA VAL A 73 -10.82 -0.50 7.09
C VAL A 73 -10.19 -0.84 8.44
N GLU A 74 -9.92 -2.12 8.71
CA GLU A 74 -9.21 -2.55 9.92
C GLU A 74 -7.82 -1.92 10.00
N VAL A 75 -7.05 -1.94 8.91
CA VAL A 75 -5.74 -1.26 8.81
C VAL A 75 -5.87 0.23 9.11
N VAL A 76 -6.82 0.93 8.49
CA VAL A 76 -7.02 2.38 8.71
C VAL A 76 -7.35 2.67 10.17
N LYS A 77 -8.23 1.88 10.80
CA LYS A 77 -8.61 2.07 12.21
C LYS A 77 -7.42 1.88 13.14
N ILE A 78 -6.64 0.82 12.94
CA ILE A 78 -5.46 0.53 13.76
C ILE A 78 -4.38 1.59 13.56
N CYS A 79 -4.08 1.97 12.32
CA CYS A 79 -3.09 3.01 12.03
C CYS A 79 -3.48 4.36 12.66
N LYS A 80 -4.76 4.74 12.61
CA LYS A 80 -5.26 5.95 13.29
C LYS A 80 -5.12 5.91 14.81
N GLN A 81 -5.24 4.73 15.43
CA GLN A 81 -5.07 4.65 16.88
C GLN A 81 -3.61 4.80 17.31
N LEU A 82 -2.65 4.44 16.45
CA LEU A 82 -1.24 4.31 16.82
C LEU A 82 -0.32 5.36 16.21
N TYR A 83 -0.63 5.88 15.01
CA TYR A 83 0.35 6.60 14.19
C TYR A 83 -0.20 7.82 13.42
N LEU A 84 -1.52 8.02 13.33
CA LEU A 84 -2.14 9.12 12.57
C LEU A 84 -3.10 9.93 13.44
#